data_AF-A0A257TGH2-F1
#
_entry.id   AF-A0A257TGH2-F1
#
_cell.length_a   1.000
_cell.length_b   1.000
_cell.length_c   1.000
_cell.angle_alpha   90.00
_cell.angle_beta   90.00
_cell.angle_gamma   90.00
#
_symmetry.space_group_name_H-M   'P 1'
#
loop_
_entity.id
_entity.type
_entity.pdbx_description
1 polymer ?
#
loop_
_entity_poly.entity_id
_entity_poly.type
_entity_poly.pdbx_seq_one_letter_code
_entity_poly.pdbx_strand_id
1 'polypeptide(L)'
;MCGDTTGLNGNVATSGTVTLSPGASVVFNGAVAQTTGSLLSGTIRNLTINNSHGVTLSKSVTLVRTLTLTSGVLKLDTNIVTALSAAGGSSTSYVSTDSAKSHLEMSSVGSVQAEFPVGTAAEGFSPVWIQNTGTADSYSVQAAMDT
;
A
#
# COMPACT_ATOMS: atom_id res chain seq x y z
N MET A 1 3.25 5.64 -28.96
CA MET A 1 2.92 4.46 -28.14
C MET A 1 1.43 4.51 -27.89
N CYS A 2 0.63 3.62 -28.50
CA CYS A 2 -0.76 3.46 -28.09
C CYS A 2 -0.75 2.63 -26.80
N GLY A 3 -1.24 3.21 -25.71
CA GLY A 3 -1.36 2.50 -24.44
C GLY A 3 -2.35 1.36 -24.58
N ASP A 4 -1.93 0.15 -24.25
CA ASP A 4 -2.82 -0.99 -24.11
C ASP A 4 -3.81 -0.75 -22.96
N THR A 5 -5.05 -1.19 -23.11
CA THR A 5 -6.11 -1.01 -22.09
C THR A 5 -5.82 -1.75 -20.77
N THR A 6 -4.84 -2.65 -20.76
CA THR A 6 -4.35 -3.35 -19.56
C THR A 6 -3.13 -2.68 -18.91
N GLY A 7 -2.61 -1.61 -19.52
CA GLY A 7 -1.45 -0.87 -19.02
C GLY A 7 -0.12 -1.33 -19.65
N LEU A 8 0.99 -1.05 -18.97
CA LEU A 8 2.33 -1.44 -19.42
C LEU A 8 2.78 -2.66 -18.61
N ASN A 9 2.81 -3.84 -19.23
CA ASN A 9 3.26 -5.09 -18.60
C ASN A 9 4.79 -5.30 -18.72
N GLY A 10 5.57 -4.22 -18.71
CA GLY A 10 7.01 -4.26 -18.92
C GLY A 10 7.75 -3.12 -18.21
N ASN A 11 9.08 -3.17 -18.24
CA ASN A 11 9.90 -2.09 -17.68
C ASN A 11 9.71 -0.81 -18.50
N VAL A 12 9.29 0.27 -17.83
CA VAL A 12 9.27 1.59 -18.46
C VAL A 12 10.70 2.13 -18.45
N ALA A 13 11.44 1.82 -19.51
CA ALA A 13 12.77 2.39 -19.73
C ALA A 13 12.62 3.73 -20.45
N THR A 14 12.72 4.84 -19.71
CA THR A 14 12.77 6.20 -20.26
C THR A 14 14.03 6.90 -19.80
N SER A 15 14.68 7.63 -20.70
CA SER A 15 15.82 8.50 -20.37
C SER A 15 15.41 9.79 -19.65
N GLY A 16 14.12 10.01 -19.42
CA GLY A 16 13.55 11.11 -18.63
C GLY A 16 12.60 10.61 -17.53
N THR A 17 12.19 11.51 -16.64
CA THR A 17 11.27 11.22 -15.54
C THR A 17 9.91 10.75 -16.07
N VAL A 18 9.53 9.50 -15.77
CA VAL A 18 8.14 9.05 -15.92
C VAL A 18 7.45 9.19 -14.57
N THR A 19 6.54 10.14 -14.50
CA THR A 19 5.64 10.30 -13.36
C THR A 19 4.28 9.75 -13.75
N LEU A 20 3.86 8.67 -13.10
CA LEU A 20 2.49 8.19 -13.24
C LEU A 20 1.53 9.27 -12.72
N SER A 21 0.48 9.58 -13.49
CA SER A 21 -0.44 10.66 -13.12
C SER A 21 -1.06 10.43 -11.72
N PRO A 22 -1.47 11.49 -11.00
CA PRO A 22 -2.18 11.35 -9.73
C PRO A 22 -3.48 10.53 -9.81
N GLY A 23 -4.04 10.36 -11.01
CA GLY A 23 -5.20 9.51 -11.28
C GLY A 23 -4.88 8.05 -11.58
N ALA A 24 -3.61 7.64 -11.56
CA ALA A 24 -3.20 6.29 -11.95
C ALA A 24 -3.63 5.24 -10.91
N SER A 25 -4.09 4.09 -11.40
CA SER A 25 -4.17 2.85 -10.62
C SER A 25 -2.92 2.03 -10.92
N VAL A 26 -2.20 1.62 -9.88
CA VAL A 26 -0.94 0.88 -10.02
C VAL A 26 -1.11 -0.53 -9.46
N VAL A 27 -0.64 -1.53 -10.20
CA VAL A 27 -0.69 -2.93 -9.79
C VAL A 27 0.73 -3.49 -9.79
N PHE A 28 1.12 -4.12 -8.68
CA PHE A 28 2.36 -4.88 -8.57
C PHE A 28 2.03 -6.37 -8.55
N ASN A 29 2.35 -7.08 -9.64
CA ASN A 29 2.02 -8.48 -9.86
C ASN A 29 3.17 -9.31 -10.44
N GLY A 30 4.41 -8.93 -10.13
CA GLY A 30 5.61 -9.64 -10.61
C GLY A 30 5.72 -11.07 -10.08
N ALA A 31 6.50 -11.89 -10.79
CA ALA A 31 6.85 -13.26 -10.37
C ALA A 31 8.04 -13.33 -9.40
N VAL A 32 8.63 -12.18 -9.06
CA VAL A 32 9.74 -12.00 -8.11
C VAL A 32 9.45 -10.78 -7.23
N ALA A 33 10.18 -10.62 -6.12
CA ALA A 33 10.03 -9.45 -5.27
C ALA A 33 10.22 -8.14 -6.06
N GLN A 34 9.34 -7.16 -5.85
CA GLN A 34 9.36 -5.89 -6.58
C GLN A 34 9.65 -4.73 -5.63
N THR A 35 10.32 -3.71 -6.16
CA THR A 35 10.44 -2.41 -5.50
C THR A 35 9.67 -1.39 -6.31
N THR A 36 8.83 -0.60 -5.64
CA THR A 36 7.98 0.42 -6.29
C THR A 36 8.78 1.44 -7.11
N GLY A 37 9.98 1.80 -6.64
CA GLY A 37 10.94 2.62 -7.35
C GLY A 37 10.57 4.10 -7.45
N SER A 38 11.47 4.87 -8.08
CA SER A 38 11.32 6.33 -8.23
C SER A 38 10.16 6.74 -9.13
N LEU A 39 9.71 5.84 -10.02
CA LEU A 39 8.64 6.07 -11.00
C LEU A 39 7.23 6.15 -10.39
N LEU A 40 7.03 5.57 -9.20
CA LEU A 40 5.77 5.70 -8.49
C LEU A 40 5.56 7.18 -8.13
N SER A 41 4.42 7.78 -8.46
CA SER A 41 4.14 9.14 -7.99
C SER A 41 3.92 9.14 -6.47
N GLY A 42 4.25 10.24 -5.79
CA GLY A 42 3.93 10.41 -4.37
C GLY A 42 2.43 10.43 -4.09
N THR A 43 1.61 10.70 -5.12
CA THR A 43 0.15 10.58 -5.06
C THR A 43 -0.35 9.77 -6.24
N ILE A 44 -1.17 8.75 -5.97
CA ILE A 44 -1.83 7.90 -6.97
C ILE A 44 -3.27 7.62 -6.54
N ARG A 45 -4.09 7.08 -7.44
CA ARG A 45 -5.51 6.84 -7.16
C ARG A 45 -5.73 5.54 -6.38
N ASN A 46 -5.20 4.43 -6.88
CA ASN A 46 -5.30 3.12 -6.25
C ASN A 46 -3.97 2.38 -6.33
N LEU A 47 -3.68 1.55 -5.33
CA LEU A 47 -2.54 0.65 -5.31
C LEU A 47 -3.04 -0.78 -5.06
N THR A 48 -2.68 -1.70 -5.94
CA THR A 48 -2.98 -3.12 -5.78
C THR A 48 -1.68 -3.92 -5.66
N ILE A 49 -1.57 -4.69 -4.58
CA ILE A 49 -0.46 -5.60 -4.32
C ILE A 49 -0.95 -7.02 -4.57
N ASN A 50 -0.42 -7.63 -5.63
CA ASN A 50 -0.74 -8.99 -6.03
C ASN A 50 0.55 -9.74 -6.42
N ASN A 51 1.54 -9.71 -5.53
CA ASN A 51 2.83 -10.33 -5.71
C ASN A 51 3.21 -11.09 -4.44
N SER A 52 3.07 -12.41 -4.46
CA SER A 52 3.34 -13.29 -3.33
C SER A 52 4.78 -13.23 -2.80
N HIS A 53 5.73 -12.73 -3.60
CA HIS A 53 7.13 -12.54 -3.20
C HIS A 53 7.36 -11.22 -2.45
N GLY A 54 6.34 -10.38 -2.35
CA GLY A 54 6.34 -9.11 -1.64
C GLY A 54 6.72 -7.92 -2.52
N VAL A 55 6.33 -6.75 -2.02
CA VAL A 55 6.61 -5.45 -2.65
C VAL A 55 7.21 -4.53 -1.61
N THR A 56 8.36 -3.94 -1.91
CA THR A 56 9.00 -2.93 -1.05
C THR A 56 8.68 -1.52 -1.56
N LEU A 57 8.17 -0.70 -0.64
CA LEU A 57 7.88 0.69 -0.91
C LEU A 57 9.18 1.51 -0.81
N SER A 58 9.53 2.25 -1.86
CA SER A 58 10.78 3.03 -1.89
C SER A 58 10.62 4.46 -1.40
N LYS A 59 9.38 4.94 -1.27
CA LYS A 59 9.03 6.27 -0.75
C LYS A 59 7.57 6.31 -0.29
N SER A 60 7.25 7.21 0.63
CA SER A 60 5.87 7.40 1.08
C SER A 60 4.92 7.71 -0.08
N VAL A 61 3.71 7.17 -0.01
CA VAL A 61 2.69 7.31 -1.06
C VAL A 61 1.33 7.63 -0.45
N THR A 62 0.64 8.57 -1.09
CA THR A 62 -0.75 8.91 -0.80
C THR A 62 -1.67 8.32 -1.86
N LEU A 63 -2.59 7.47 -1.44
CA LEU A 63 -3.66 6.89 -2.26
C LEU A 63 -4.91 7.73 -2.06
N VAL A 64 -5.42 8.32 -3.14
CA VAL A 64 -6.67 9.11 -3.10
C VAL A 64 -7.89 8.20 -2.83
N ARG A 65 -7.78 6.90 -3.10
CA ARG A 65 -8.83 5.91 -2.84
C ARG A 65 -8.29 4.72 -2.06
N THR A 66 -8.13 3.57 -2.70
CA THR A 66 -8.06 2.29 -1.99
C THR A 66 -6.69 1.63 -2.15
N LEU A 67 -6.15 1.12 -1.03
CA LEU A 67 -5.10 0.10 -1.02
C LEU A 67 -5.75 -1.28 -1.11
N THR A 68 -5.41 -2.08 -2.11
CA THR A 68 -5.91 -3.46 -2.25
C THR A 68 -4.77 -4.44 -2.06
N LEU A 69 -4.91 -5.34 -1.08
CA LEU A 69 -3.97 -6.42 -0.81
C LEU A 69 -4.59 -7.74 -1.24
N THR A 70 -4.10 -8.30 -2.34
CA THR A 70 -4.58 -9.58 -2.89
C THR A 70 -3.62 -10.71 -2.59
N SER A 71 -2.32 -10.47 -2.75
CA SER A 71 -1.29 -11.48 -2.48
C SER A 71 0.04 -10.81 -2.17
N GLY A 72 0.69 -11.26 -1.10
CA GLY A 72 2.00 -10.83 -0.66
C GLY A 72 2.01 -9.58 0.21
N VAL A 73 3.18 -9.36 0.81
CA VAL A 73 3.38 -8.34 1.84
C VAL A 73 3.88 -7.03 1.21
N LEU A 74 3.25 -5.92 1.56
CA LEU A 74 3.73 -4.58 1.26
C LEU A 74 4.66 -4.10 2.39
N LYS A 75 5.96 -4.08 2.14
CA LYS A 75 6.97 -3.63 3.11
C LYS A 75 7.14 -2.12 3.03
N LEU A 76 6.87 -1.42 4.11
CA LEU A 76 7.01 0.04 4.17
C LEU A 76 8.44 0.48 4.46
N ASP A 77 9.26 -0.36 5.10
CA ASP A 77 10.54 0.02 5.69
C ASP A 77 10.40 1.24 6.60
N THR A 78 10.79 2.43 6.15
CA THR A 78 10.66 3.70 6.90
C THR A 78 9.60 4.64 6.31
N ASN A 79 8.87 4.18 5.30
CA ASN A 79 7.90 4.95 4.53
C ASN A 79 6.49 4.83 5.11
N ILE A 80 5.59 5.68 4.63
CA ILE A 80 4.20 5.76 5.06
C ILE A 80 3.28 5.53 3.85
N VAL A 81 2.18 4.81 4.07
CA VAL A 81 1.07 4.76 3.11
C VAL A 81 -0.13 5.46 3.74
N THR A 82 -0.61 6.50 3.07
CA THR A 82 -1.89 7.13 3.39
C THR A 82 -2.91 6.67 2.36
N ALA A 83 -4.06 6.18 2.78
CA ALA A 83 -5.13 5.75 1.88
C ALA A 83 -6.49 6.28 2.36
N LEU A 84 -7.50 6.32 1.48
CA LEU A 84 -8.87 6.55 1.93
C LEU A 84 -9.44 5.31 2.64
N SER A 85 -9.06 4.13 2.16
CA SER A 85 -9.47 2.81 2.68
C SER A 85 -8.45 1.74 2.30
N ALA A 86 -8.38 0.65 3.05
CA ALA A 86 -7.76 -0.59 2.59
C ALA A 86 -8.80 -1.71 2.44
N ALA A 87 -8.51 -2.64 1.54
CA ALA A 87 -9.33 -3.82 1.28
C ALA A 87 -8.44 -5.05 1.06
N GLY A 88 -8.97 -6.22 1.43
CA GLY A 88 -8.19 -7.44 1.52
C GLY A 88 -7.45 -7.51 2.85
N GLY A 89 -6.33 -8.22 2.89
CA GLY A 89 -5.67 -8.53 4.16
C GLY A 89 -5.77 -10.02 4.48
N SER A 90 -4.64 -10.65 4.77
CA SER A 90 -4.56 -12.02 5.27
C SER A 90 -3.17 -12.28 5.87
N SER A 91 -2.98 -13.46 6.45
CA SER A 91 -1.66 -13.94 6.88
C SER A 91 -0.60 -13.95 5.78
N THR A 92 -1.00 -13.94 4.51
CA THR A 92 -0.11 -13.90 3.35
C THR A 92 -0.18 -12.58 2.59
N SER A 93 -1.00 -11.62 3.02
CA SER A 93 -1.15 -10.33 2.34
C SER A 93 -1.44 -9.21 3.35
N TYR A 94 -0.43 -8.44 3.71
CA TYR A 94 -0.56 -7.39 4.73
C TYR A 94 0.46 -6.27 4.50
N VAL A 95 0.29 -5.15 5.20
CA VAL A 95 1.25 -4.05 5.24
C VAL A 95 2.22 -4.28 6.39
N SER A 96 3.50 -4.46 6.09
CA SER A 96 4.55 -4.62 7.09
C SER A 96 5.04 -3.24 7.56
N THR A 97 4.88 -2.97 8.85
CA THR A 97 5.32 -1.73 9.52
C THR A 97 6.48 -2.01 10.48
N ASP A 98 7.62 -2.46 9.96
CA ASP A 98 8.75 -2.90 10.81
C ASP A 98 9.55 -1.75 11.46
N SER A 99 9.24 -0.49 11.14
CA SER A 99 9.91 0.68 11.71
C SER A 99 8.94 1.53 12.53
N ALA A 100 9.44 2.16 13.60
CA ALA A 100 8.68 3.13 14.40
C ALA A 100 8.20 4.37 13.60
N LYS A 101 8.70 4.57 12.37
CA LYS A 101 8.26 5.64 11.47
C LYS A 101 7.23 5.17 10.45
N SER A 102 7.14 3.86 10.20
CA SER A 102 6.23 3.29 9.21
C SER A 102 4.86 3.06 9.82
N HIS A 103 3.82 3.59 9.17
CA HIS A 103 2.43 3.35 9.54
C HIS A 103 1.54 3.35 8.31
N LEU A 104 0.39 2.69 8.45
CA LEU A 104 -0.72 2.78 7.51
C LEU A 104 -1.71 3.82 8.05
N GLU A 105 -1.91 4.90 7.31
CA GLU A 105 -2.93 5.90 7.61
C GLU A 105 -4.16 5.68 6.72
N MET A 106 -5.35 5.68 7.33
CA MET A 106 -6.62 5.77 6.61
C MET A 106 -7.33 7.08 6.93
N SER A 107 -7.62 7.89 5.91
CA SER A 107 -8.14 9.25 6.07
C SER A 107 -9.67 9.36 6.08
N SER A 108 -10.40 8.24 6.15
CA SER A 108 -11.87 8.22 6.09
C SER A 108 -12.47 7.10 6.93
N VAL A 109 -11.94 6.87 8.13
CA VAL A 109 -12.55 5.92 9.07
C VAL A 109 -13.74 6.58 9.74
N GLY A 110 -14.94 6.06 9.45
CA GLY A 110 -16.21 6.55 9.97
C GLY A 110 -17.01 5.44 10.66
N SER A 111 -18.33 5.49 10.52
CA SER A 111 -19.26 4.59 11.20
C SER A 111 -19.23 3.15 10.69
N VAL A 112 -18.62 2.91 9.52
CA VAL A 112 -18.29 1.57 9.04
C VAL A 112 -16.93 1.18 9.61
N GLN A 113 -16.86 0.01 10.23
CA GLN A 113 -15.60 -0.53 10.76
C GLN A 113 -14.57 -0.66 9.62
N ALA A 114 -13.43 0.01 9.79
CA ALA A 114 -12.28 -0.10 8.91
C ALA A 114 -11.31 -1.14 9.46
N GLU A 115 -10.91 -2.07 8.61
CA GLU A 115 -9.84 -3.01 8.89
C GLU A 115 -8.51 -2.42 8.43
N PHE A 116 -7.54 -2.38 9.33
CA PHE A 116 -6.14 -2.04 9.06
C PHE A 116 -5.36 -3.34 8.93
N PRO A 117 -5.06 -3.79 7.70
CA PRO A 117 -4.34 -5.04 7.47
C PRO A 117 -2.83 -4.84 7.67
N VAL A 118 -2.42 -4.55 8.90
CA VAL A 118 -1.02 -4.34 9.28
C VAL A 118 -0.41 -5.60 9.89
N GLY A 119 0.91 -5.61 9.98
CA GLY A 119 1.68 -6.69 10.59
C GLY A 119 3.16 -6.36 10.64
N THR A 120 3.96 -7.31 11.10
CA THR A 120 5.42 -7.24 11.05
C THR A 120 5.97 -8.39 10.22
N ALA A 121 7.21 -8.27 9.74
CA ALA A 121 7.88 -9.35 9.04
C ALA A 121 8.22 -10.52 9.97
N ALA A 122 8.39 -10.26 11.27
CA ALA A 122 8.78 -11.24 12.27
C ALA A 122 7.58 -12.01 12.86
N GLU A 123 6.49 -11.31 13.18
CA GLU A 123 5.32 -11.89 13.87
C GLU A 123 4.14 -12.12 12.92
N GLY A 124 4.20 -11.58 11.71
CA GLY A 124 3.19 -11.77 10.69
C GLY A 124 2.02 -10.80 10.81
N PHE A 125 0.86 -11.27 10.37
CA PHE A 125 -0.36 -10.46 10.22
C PHE A 125 -1.07 -10.24 11.57
N SER A 126 -1.22 -8.97 11.94
CA SER A 126 -1.85 -8.53 13.19
C SER A 126 -2.85 -7.40 12.86
N PRO A 127 -4.02 -7.73 12.29
CA PRO A 127 -5.00 -6.74 11.86
C PRO A 127 -5.58 -5.97 13.05
N VAL A 128 -5.93 -4.70 12.79
CA VAL A 128 -6.62 -3.83 13.75
C VAL A 128 -7.92 -3.34 13.14
N TRP A 129 -9.02 -3.44 13.89
CA TRP A 129 -10.31 -2.92 13.46
C TRP A 129 -10.65 -1.65 14.23
N ILE A 130 -10.95 -0.58 13.50
CA ILE A 130 -11.33 0.72 14.07
C ILE A 130 -12.68 1.13 13.52
N GLN A 131 -13.58 1.54 14.39
CA GLN A 131 -14.86 2.14 14.03
C GLN A 131 -14.97 3.50 14.72
N ASN A 132 -15.22 4.55 13.94
CA ASN A 132 -15.42 5.89 14.46
C ASN A 132 -16.92 6.24 14.39
N THR A 133 -17.57 6.38 15.54
CA THR A 133 -19.02 6.66 15.60
C THR A 133 -19.36 8.13 15.35
N GLY A 134 -18.38 9.00 15.18
CA GLY A 134 -18.54 10.42 14.85
C GLY A 134 -18.34 10.74 13.36
N THR A 135 -17.93 11.97 13.08
CA THR A 135 -17.46 12.38 11.75
C THR A 135 -16.25 11.56 11.37
N ALA A 136 -16.19 11.09 10.12
CA ALA A 136 -15.04 10.32 9.63
C ALA A 136 -13.74 11.12 9.82
N ASP A 137 -12.70 10.41 10.28
CA ASP A 137 -11.41 11.01 10.64
C ASP A 137 -10.24 10.15 10.15
N SER A 138 -9.04 10.73 10.21
CA SER A 138 -7.77 10.05 9.95
C SER A 138 -7.32 9.22 11.13
N TYR A 139 -6.98 7.96 10.88
CA TYR A 139 -6.33 7.08 11.85
C TYR A 139 -5.06 6.49 11.26
N SER A 140 -3.98 6.49 12.05
CA SER A 140 -2.72 5.83 11.72
C SER A 140 -2.53 4.60 12.60
N VAL A 141 -2.19 3.47 11.99
CA VAL A 141 -1.91 2.22 12.69
C VAL A 141 -0.52 1.71 12.30
N GLN A 142 0.23 1.28 13.30
CA GLN A 142 1.47 0.53 13.14
C GLN A 142 1.40 -0.73 14.00
N ALA A 143 1.85 -1.86 13.45
CA ALA A 143 2.24 -3.02 14.23
C ALA A 143 3.71 -2.85 14.65
N ALA A 144 4.06 -3.22 15.87
CA ALA A 144 5.43 -3.23 16.37
C ALA A 144 5.80 -4.65 16.81
N MET A 145 7.08 -4.99 16.73
CA MET A 145 7.58 -6.27 17.26
C MET A 145 7.55 -6.23 18.78
N ASP A 146 7.21 -7.35 19.42
CA ASP A 146 7.38 -7.53 20.85
C ASP A 146 8.88 -7.68 21.16
N THR A 147 9.38 -6.92 22.13
CA THR A 147 10.81 -6.85 22.49
C THR A 147 11.08 -7.43 23.86
#